data_AF-A0A2E2EK33-F1
#
_entry.id   AF-A0A2E2EK33-F1
#
_cell.length_a   1.000
_cell.length_b   1.000
_cell.length_c   1.000
_cell.angle_alpha   90.00
_cell.angle_beta   90.00
_cell.angle_gamma   90.00
#
_symmetry.space_group_name_H-M   'P 1'
#
loop_
_entity.id
_entity.type
_entity.pdbx_description
1 polymer ?
#
loop_
_entity_poly.entity_id
_entity_poly.type
_entity_poly.pdbx_seq_one_letter_code
_entity_poly.pdbx_strand_id
1 'polypeptide(L)'
;KYELGLIYVIDTCSAHCRFCYREELIARKEIEREDGSVASKATAKIPELVEYILEYNKIVEENGGKHPETNREKLREILMSGGDPMVLPNKKLAEWLSALADAGIECIRIGTKELAFYPDRFDQTFFDMLDNFNELFPEVQLRMMVHFNHPDEFLQKNKDGEYIENPEGGLMWIESTKRAVKELSKRYYITTINQSPFIKGINHDPDALRIMQRELKRNNINNQYFFCGRDIVGHKAFNLSIEDSWNLLNESQKGLSGVESTARLSITHYLGKTEVVAVTNEPIPGVPGTENGVVIFKLLRGAFDAPLKGKVAIVGRNPQAIWFSGYEDRVIYDEAGLFRKSMQDTSSVS
;
A
#
# COMPACT_ATOMS: atom_id res chain seq x y z
N LYS A 1 -8.82 -10.84 0.04
CA LYS A 1 -8.62 -10.34 -1.35
C LYS A 1 -7.98 -11.46 -2.16
N TYR A 2 -8.63 -12.03 -3.18
CA TYR A 2 -8.13 -13.21 -3.92
C TYR A 2 -7.57 -14.30 -2.98
N GLU A 3 -6.29 -14.28 -2.61
CA GLU A 3 -5.63 -15.23 -1.69
C GLU A 3 -4.98 -14.57 -0.44
N LEU A 4 -5.22 -13.27 -0.21
CA LEU A 4 -4.60 -12.46 0.87
C LEU A 4 -5.64 -12.02 1.93
N GLY A 5 -5.33 -12.26 3.20
CA GLY A 5 -5.98 -11.63 4.36
C GLY A 5 -5.23 -10.39 4.87
N LEU A 6 -5.96 -9.38 5.37
CA LEU A 6 -5.39 -8.26 6.12
C LEU A 6 -5.82 -8.41 7.58
N ILE A 7 -4.87 -8.42 8.49
CA ILE A 7 -5.14 -8.54 9.92
C ILE A 7 -4.58 -7.34 10.68
N TYR A 8 -5.28 -6.93 11.74
CA TYR A 8 -4.81 -5.90 12.66
C TYR A 8 -4.26 -6.59 13.91
N VAL A 9 -2.94 -6.65 14.04
CA VAL A 9 -2.29 -7.36 15.16
C VAL A 9 -2.02 -6.46 16.36
N ILE A 10 -2.11 -5.15 16.15
CA ILE A 10 -1.88 -4.12 17.16
C ILE A 10 -2.56 -2.80 16.73
N ASP A 11 -2.91 -1.96 17.70
CA ASP A 11 -3.55 -0.64 17.50
C ASP A 11 -2.63 0.54 17.85
N THR A 12 -1.38 0.28 18.23
CA THR A 12 -0.38 1.30 18.58
C THR A 12 0.71 1.43 17.51
N CYS A 13 1.35 2.60 17.47
CA CYS A 13 2.49 2.92 16.61
C CYS A 13 3.56 3.63 17.45
N SER A 14 4.85 3.43 17.15
CA SER A 14 5.91 4.32 17.65
C SER A 14 5.82 5.70 16.97
N ALA A 15 5.42 5.73 15.69
CA ALA A 15 5.24 6.94 14.90
C ALA A 15 3.77 7.22 14.57
N HIS A 16 3.18 8.24 15.20
CA HIS A 16 1.82 8.71 14.86
C HIS A 16 1.84 9.65 13.65
N CYS A 17 1.83 9.05 12.45
CA CYS A 17 1.79 9.80 11.19
C CYS A 17 0.55 10.71 11.13
N ARG A 18 0.73 12.02 10.96
CA ARG A 18 -0.38 13.01 10.91
C ARG A 18 -1.29 12.85 9.68
N PHE A 19 -0.85 12.09 8.68
CA PHE A 19 -1.61 11.72 7.48
C PHE A 19 -2.25 10.32 7.60
N CYS A 20 -2.21 9.68 8.77
CA CYS A 20 -2.71 8.33 8.96
C CYS A 20 -4.24 8.27 8.91
N TYR A 21 -4.80 7.75 7.80
CA TYR A 21 -6.24 7.52 7.70
C TYR A 21 -6.78 6.41 8.62
N ARG A 22 -5.91 5.67 9.34
CA ARG A 22 -6.30 4.66 10.33
C ARG A 22 -6.36 5.21 11.75
N GLU A 23 -6.39 6.53 11.90
CA GLU A 23 -6.59 7.17 13.20
C GLU A 23 -7.82 6.63 13.93
N GLU A 24 -8.91 6.29 13.24
CA GLU A 24 -10.10 5.68 13.85
C GLU A 24 -9.82 4.33 14.53
N LEU A 25 -8.92 3.52 13.97
CA LEU A 25 -8.47 2.25 14.58
C LEU A 25 -7.62 2.54 15.82
N ILE A 26 -6.67 3.46 15.69
CA ILE A 26 -5.72 3.83 16.77
C ILE A 26 -6.46 4.50 17.95
N ALA A 27 -7.43 5.36 17.64
CA ALA A 27 -8.26 6.06 18.61
C ALA A 27 -9.45 5.22 19.12
N ARG A 28 -9.58 3.96 18.67
CA ARG A 28 -10.66 3.02 19.03
C ARG A 28 -12.05 3.62 18.88
N LYS A 29 -12.26 4.45 17.86
CA LYS A 29 -13.55 5.08 17.61
C LYS A 29 -14.59 4.02 17.24
N GLU A 30 -15.80 4.20 17.73
CA GLU A 30 -16.96 3.45 17.27
C GLU A 30 -17.26 3.82 15.82
N ILE A 31 -17.41 2.81 14.96
CA ILE A 31 -17.70 2.99 13.54
C ILE A 31 -19.06 2.34 13.28
N GLU A 32 -20.00 3.15 12.80
CA GLU A 32 -21.25 2.67 12.23
C GLU A 32 -20.98 2.10 10.83
N ARG A 33 -21.35 0.84 10.62
CA ARG A 33 -21.22 0.13 9.35
C ARG A 33 -22.49 0.30 8.51
N GLU A 34 -22.40 -0.03 7.22
CA GLU A 34 -23.56 0.04 6.30
C GLU A 34 -24.75 -0.83 6.75
N ASP A 35 -24.51 -1.84 7.59
CA ASP A 35 -25.54 -2.71 8.18
C ASP A 35 -26.14 -2.16 9.49
N GLY A 36 -25.79 -0.93 9.89
CA GLY A 36 -26.24 -0.28 11.12
C GLY A 36 -25.54 -0.77 12.39
N SER A 37 -24.59 -1.70 12.29
CA SER A 37 -23.81 -2.13 13.45
C SER A 37 -22.77 -1.09 13.83
N VAL A 38 -22.67 -0.81 15.14
CA VAL A 38 -21.67 0.08 15.71
C VAL A 38 -20.63 -0.76 16.43
N ALA A 39 -19.41 -0.81 15.90
CA ALA A 39 -18.31 -1.54 16.53
C ALA A 39 -16.97 -0.86 16.23
N SER A 40 -16.07 -0.84 17.21
CA SER A 40 -14.67 -0.48 16.97
C SER A 40 -13.98 -1.58 16.16
N LYS A 41 -12.92 -1.22 15.43
CA LYS A 41 -12.07 -2.23 14.76
C LYS A 41 -11.25 -2.95 15.82
N ALA A 42 -11.54 -4.22 16.04
CA ALA A 42 -10.80 -5.06 16.98
C ALA A 42 -9.46 -5.54 16.41
N THR A 43 -8.51 -5.84 17.30
CA THR A 43 -7.29 -6.57 16.98
C THR A 43 -7.58 -8.06 16.84
N ALA A 44 -6.96 -8.71 15.86
CA ALA A 44 -7.06 -10.14 15.64
C ALA A 44 -6.47 -10.92 16.82
N LYS A 45 -7.04 -12.10 17.10
CA LYS A 45 -6.50 -13.07 18.05
C LYS A 45 -6.02 -14.30 17.30
N ILE A 46 -4.87 -14.83 17.69
CA ILE A 46 -4.23 -15.97 17.02
C ILE A 46 -5.19 -17.18 16.90
N PRO A 47 -5.84 -17.67 17.98
CA PRO A 47 -6.67 -18.88 17.88
C PRO A 47 -7.83 -18.72 16.89
N GLU A 48 -8.55 -17.59 16.97
CA GLU A 48 -9.69 -17.28 16.10
C GLU A 48 -9.26 -17.17 14.63
N LEU A 49 -8.08 -16.57 14.37
CA LEU A 49 -7.57 -16.43 13.02
C LEU A 49 -7.11 -17.77 12.43
N VAL A 50 -6.40 -18.59 13.21
CA VAL A 50 -5.90 -19.91 12.77
C VAL A 50 -7.08 -20.82 12.44
N GLU A 51 -8.08 -20.89 13.31
CA GLU A 51 -9.32 -21.63 13.07
C GLU A 51 -9.99 -21.19 11.77
N TYR A 52 -10.13 -19.87 11.57
CA TYR A 52 -10.70 -19.32 10.34
C TYR A 52 -9.89 -19.71 9.09
N ILE A 53 -8.57 -19.59 9.11
CA ILE A 53 -7.71 -19.92 7.95
C ILE A 53 -7.84 -21.39 7.59
N LEU A 54 -7.76 -22.28 8.59
CA LEU A 54 -7.83 -23.73 8.39
C LEU A 54 -9.18 -24.14 7.81
N GLU A 55 -10.28 -23.66 8.40
CA GLU A 55 -11.63 -23.98 7.93
C GLU A 55 -11.88 -23.42 6.53
N TYR A 56 -11.50 -22.16 6.30
CA TYR A 56 -11.65 -21.53 4.99
C TYR A 56 -10.89 -22.28 3.89
N ASN A 57 -9.63 -22.65 4.16
CA ASN A 57 -8.79 -23.34 3.19
C ASN A 57 -9.26 -24.78 2.95
N LYS A 58 -9.78 -25.45 3.97
CA LYS A 58 -10.42 -26.77 3.83
C LYS A 58 -11.65 -26.69 2.92
N ILE A 59 -12.54 -25.72 3.14
CA ILE A 59 -13.73 -25.52 2.29
C ILE A 59 -13.31 -25.27 0.83
N VAL A 60 -12.29 -24.45 0.61
CA VAL A 60 -11.74 -24.17 -0.73
C VAL A 60 -11.25 -25.46 -1.40
N GLU A 61 -10.48 -26.28 -0.67
CA GLU A 61 -9.94 -27.54 -1.18
C GLU A 61 -11.05 -28.54 -1.52
N GLU A 62 -12.02 -28.71 -0.64
CA GLU A 62 -13.18 -29.60 -0.83
C GLU A 62 -14.09 -29.14 -1.98
N ASN A 63 -14.10 -27.85 -2.30
CA ASN A 63 -14.92 -27.26 -3.37
C ASN A 63 -14.11 -26.91 -4.63
N GLY A 64 -13.16 -27.77 -5.02
CA GLY A 64 -12.47 -27.69 -6.31
C GLY A 64 -11.53 -26.47 -6.45
N GLY A 65 -10.99 -26.00 -5.33
CA GLY A 65 -10.02 -24.88 -5.29
C GLY A 65 -10.66 -23.50 -5.15
N LYS A 66 -11.97 -23.40 -4.93
CA LYS A 66 -12.67 -22.13 -4.70
C LYS A 66 -13.70 -22.21 -3.59
N HIS A 67 -13.76 -21.20 -2.74
CA HIS A 67 -14.79 -21.10 -1.71
C HIS A 67 -16.17 -20.87 -2.35
N PRO A 68 -17.23 -21.61 -1.97
CA PRO A 68 -18.53 -21.57 -2.65
C PRO A 68 -19.22 -20.20 -2.57
N GLU A 69 -19.17 -19.54 -1.42
CA GLU A 69 -19.83 -18.23 -1.23
C GLU A 69 -19.03 -17.05 -1.79
N THR A 70 -17.71 -17.10 -1.65
CA THR A 70 -16.85 -15.94 -1.96
C THR A 70 -16.14 -16.07 -3.30
N ASN A 71 -16.21 -17.24 -3.95
CA ASN A 71 -15.54 -17.58 -5.20
C ASN A 71 -14.02 -17.28 -5.18
N ARG A 72 -13.42 -17.29 -3.98
CA ARG A 72 -12.00 -16.98 -3.74
C ARG A 72 -11.21 -18.27 -3.55
N GLU A 73 -9.94 -18.18 -3.91
CA GLU A 73 -8.97 -19.26 -3.73
C GLU A 73 -8.48 -19.32 -2.28
N LYS A 74 -7.64 -20.32 -2.01
CA LYS A 74 -7.01 -20.57 -0.70
C LYS A 74 -6.36 -19.29 -0.18
N LEU A 75 -6.56 -18.99 1.10
CA LEU A 75 -5.76 -17.99 1.80
C LEU A 75 -4.34 -18.51 1.94
N ARG A 76 -3.43 -17.94 1.16
CA ARG A 76 -1.99 -18.27 1.17
C ARG A 76 -1.12 -17.14 1.68
N GLU A 77 -1.70 -15.93 1.80
CA GLU A 77 -0.96 -14.73 2.16
C GLU A 77 -1.66 -13.96 3.28
N ILE A 78 -0.90 -13.46 4.25
CA ILE A 78 -1.42 -12.58 5.30
C ILE A 78 -0.57 -11.31 5.39
N LEU A 79 -1.23 -10.16 5.43
CA LEU A 79 -0.61 -8.88 5.76
C LEU A 79 -0.92 -8.52 7.21
N MET A 80 0.09 -8.60 8.06
CA MET A 80 0.10 -8.05 9.41
C MET A 80 0.16 -6.53 9.33
N SER A 81 -0.81 -5.88 9.96
CA SER A 81 -0.97 -4.44 9.95
C SER A 81 -1.72 -3.98 11.21
N GLY A 82 -2.28 -2.78 11.18
CA GLY A 82 -3.07 -2.20 12.26
C GLY A 82 -2.59 -0.78 12.49
N GLY A 83 -2.03 -0.53 13.67
CA GLY A 83 -0.97 0.44 13.88
C GLY A 83 0.33 -0.02 13.20
N ASP A 84 1.40 -0.25 13.96
CA ASP A 84 2.67 -0.77 13.45
C ASP A 84 3.03 -2.13 14.11
N PRO A 85 2.87 -3.26 13.40
CA PRO A 85 3.32 -4.58 13.85
C PRO A 85 4.73 -4.65 14.47
N MET A 86 5.67 -3.80 14.06
CA MET A 86 7.04 -3.82 14.59
C MET A 86 7.14 -3.26 16.02
N VAL A 87 6.07 -2.67 16.55
CA VAL A 87 5.94 -2.34 17.98
C VAL A 87 5.78 -3.60 18.85
N LEU A 88 5.35 -4.72 18.26
CA LEU A 88 5.28 -5.98 18.99
C LEU A 88 6.68 -6.42 19.46
N PRO A 89 6.82 -6.92 20.70
CA PRO A 89 8.04 -7.57 21.14
C PRO A 89 8.39 -8.78 20.25
N ASN A 90 9.67 -9.11 20.08
CA ASN A 90 10.12 -10.23 19.23
C ASN A 90 9.39 -11.55 19.53
N LYS A 91 9.14 -11.84 20.80
CA LYS A 91 8.36 -13.03 21.21
C LYS A 91 6.96 -13.05 20.59
N LYS A 92 6.24 -11.92 20.63
CA LYS A 92 4.88 -11.82 20.09
C LYS A 92 4.87 -11.85 18.57
N LEU A 93 5.88 -11.25 17.95
CA LEU A 93 6.05 -11.34 16.50
C LEU A 93 6.29 -12.80 16.08
N ALA A 94 7.18 -13.53 16.77
CA ALA A 94 7.43 -14.95 16.52
C ALA A 94 6.16 -15.80 16.70
N GLU A 95 5.38 -15.59 17.77
CA GLU A 95 4.09 -16.27 17.99
C GLU A 95 3.14 -16.08 16.80
N TRP A 96 3.03 -14.87 16.24
CA TRP A 96 2.23 -14.61 15.05
C TRP A 96 2.79 -15.30 13.81
N LEU A 97 4.10 -15.19 13.56
CA LEU A 97 4.73 -15.77 12.37
C LEU A 97 4.56 -17.30 12.34
N SER A 98 4.87 -17.97 13.45
CA SER A 98 4.71 -19.43 13.58
C SER A 98 3.26 -19.87 13.42
N ALA A 99 2.31 -19.20 14.10
CA ALA A 99 0.90 -19.59 14.01
C ALA A 99 0.33 -19.42 12.59
N LEU A 100 0.75 -18.39 11.86
CA LEU A 100 0.36 -18.21 10.47
C LEU A 100 0.97 -19.28 9.57
N ALA A 101 2.25 -19.60 9.75
CA ALA A 101 2.93 -20.64 9.00
C ALA A 101 2.31 -22.03 9.24
N ASP A 102 2.03 -22.38 10.49
CA ASP A 102 1.33 -23.63 10.87
C ASP A 102 -0.07 -23.72 10.28
N ALA A 103 -0.76 -22.58 10.11
CA ALA A 103 -2.05 -22.50 9.43
C ALA A 103 -1.96 -22.63 7.89
N GLY A 104 -0.76 -22.86 7.34
CA GLY A 104 -0.52 -23.08 5.92
C GLY A 104 -0.39 -21.79 5.10
N ILE A 105 -0.06 -20.66 5.73
CA ILE A 105 0.25 -19.39 5.04
C ILE A 105 1.66 -19.45 4.46
N GLU A 106 1.75 -19.25 3.15
CA GLU A 106 2.98 -19.34 2.36
C GLU A 106 3.72 -18.01 2.29
N CYS A 107 3.02 -16.88 2.48
CA CYS A 107 3.64 -15.56 2.50
C CYS A 107 3.08 -14.66 3.60
N ILE A 108 3.95 -14.14 4.45
CA ILE A 108 3.58 -13.21 5.52
C ILE A 108 4.18 -11.85 5.21
N ARG A 109 3.34 -10.82 5.17
CA ARG A 109 3.75 -9.45 4.97
C ARG A 109 3.64 -8.68 6.27
N ILE A 110 4.62 -7.84 6.57
CA ILE A 110 4.64 -7.00 7.76
C ILE A 110 4.66 -5.54 7.28
N GLY A 111 3.57 -4.81 7.49
CA GLY A 111 3.51 -3.37 7.23
C GLY A 111 4.16 -2.59 8.35
N THR A 112 5.13 -1.71 8.07
CA THR A 112 5.84 -0.98 9.13
C THR A 112 6.39 0.37 8.66
N LYS A 113 6.28 1.38 9.53
CA LYS A 113 6.97 2.67 9.44
C LYS A 113 8.23 2.68 10.31
N GLU A 114 8.38 1.70 11.19
CA GLU A 114 9.46 1.59 12.18
C GLU A 114 10.86 1.66 11.55
N LEU A 115 11.06 1.12 10.34
CA LEU A 115 12.36 1.21 9.67
C LEU A 115 12.79 2.65 9.37
N ALA A 116 11.84 3.55 9.12
CA ALA A 116 12.10 4.97 8.91
C ALA A 116 12.14 5.77 10.23
N PHE A 117 11.40 5.32 11.25
CA PHE A 117 11.25 6.06 12.51
C PHE A 117 12.26 5.65 13.59
N TYR A 118 12.44 4.35 13.77
CA TYR A 118 13.32 3.76 14.77
C TYR A 118 14.04 2.51 14.19
N PRO A 119 15.01 2.71 13.27
CA PRO A 119 15.74 1.61 12.61
C PRO A 119 16.49 0.69 13.59
N ASP A 120 16.81 1.14 14.81
CA ASP A 120 17.44 0.30 15.84
C ASP A 120 16.51 -0.79 16.40
N ARG A 121 15.21 -0.77 16.10
CA ARG A 121 14.31 -1.91 16.33
C ARG A 121 14.77 -3.19 15.62
N PHE A 122 15.49 -3.04 14.51
CA PHE A 122 16.04 -4.11 13.68
C PHE A 122 17.46 -4.45 14.15
N ASP A 123 17.54 -5.05 15.33
CA ASP A 123 18.77 -5.45 16.00
C ASP A 123 19.10 -6.94 15.78
N GLN A 124 20.23 -7.40 16.34
CA GLN A 124 20.66 -8.79 16.21
C GLN A 124 19.60 -9.77 16.75
N THR A 125 18.98 -9.47 17.89
CA THR A 125 17.95 -10.33 18.50
C THR A 125 16.72 -10.49 17.59
N PHE A 126 16.31 -9.43 16.90
CA PHE A 126 15.23 -9.50 15.91
C PHE A 126 15.60 -10.39 14.73
N PHE A 127 16.83 -10.24 14.23
CA PHE A 127 17.31 -11.02 13.11
C PHE A 127 17.49 -12.51 13.46
N ASP A 128 18.02 -12.83 14.63
CA ASP A 128 18.11 -14.21 15.14
C ASP A 128 16.72 -14.85 15.25
N MET A 129 15.70 -14.09 15.67
CA MET A 129 14.31 -14.56 15.70
C MET A 129 13.78 -14.90 14.31
N LEU A 130 14.07 -14.07 13.30
CA LEU A 130 13.68 -14.33 11.92
C LEU A 130 14.43 -15.52 11.32
N ASP A 131 15.71 -15.70 11.66
CA ASP A 131 16.53 -16.80 11.17
C ASP A 131 16.01 -18.14 11.74
N ASN A 132 15.75 -18.20 13.05
CA ASN A 132 15.11 -19.34 13.70
C ASN A 132 13.72 -19.66 13.10
N PHE A 133 12.93 -18.63 12.77
CA PHE A 133 11.64 -18.82 12.11
C PHE A 133 11.81 -19.48 10.73
N ASN A 134 12.77 -19.02 9.93
CA ASN A 134 13.03 -19.60 8.60
C ASN A 134 13.59 -21.03 8.69
N GLU A 135 14.43 -21.35 9.67
CA GLU A 135 14.88 -22.72 9.90
C GLU A 135 13.72 -23.70 10.14
N LEU A 136 12.68 -23.25 10.84
CA LEU A 136 11.46 -24.05 11.09
C LEU A 136 10.50 -24.06 9.90
N PHE A 137 10.44 -22.98 9.12
CA PHE A 137 9.49 -22.77 8.03
C PHE A 137 10.19 -22.30 6.74
N PRO A 138 11.06 -23.13 6.12
CA PRO A 138 11.97 -22.69 5.05
C PRO A 138 11.28 -22.24 3.76
N GLU A 139 10.04 -22.67 3.54
CA GLU A 139 9.25 -22.32 2.36
C GLU A 139 8.43 -21.02 2.54
N VAL A 140 8.30 -20.51 3.78
CA VAL A 140 7.47 -19.33 4.06
C VAL A 140 8.23 -18.05 3.75
N GLN A 141 7.66 -17.24 2.85
CA GLN A 141 8.28 -15.99 2.41
C GLN A 141 7.82 -14.80 3.27
N LEU A 142 8.77 -13.99 3.72
CA LEU A 142 8.49 -12.75 4.42
C LEU A 142 8.60 -11.54 3.49
N ARG A 143 7.66 -10.60 3.63
CA ARG A 143 7.70 -9.31 2.91
C ARG A 143 7.60 -8.15 3.87
N MET A 144 8.67 -7.36 3.96
CA MET A 144 8.68 -6.12 4.74
C MET A 144 8.10 -4.99 3.90
N MET A 145 6.88 -4.56 4.22
CA MET A 145 6.21 -3.45 3.56
C MET A 145 6.56 -2.17 4.32
N VAL A 146 7.65 -1.53 3.93
CA VAL A 146 8.21 -0.34 4.60
C VAL A 146 7.55 0.94 4.06
N HIS A 147 7.69 2.03 4.81
CA HIS A 147 6.96 3.26 4.56
C HIS A 147 7.85 4.51 4.59
N PHE A 148 8.89 4.55 3.75
CA PHE A 148 9.67 5.76 3.51
C PHE A 148 8.90 6.73 2.60
N ASN A 149 8.81 8.00 3.02
CA ASN A 149 8.06 9.04 2.34
C ASN A 149 8.95 10.10 1.67
N HIS A 150 10.15 10.31 2.19
CA HIS A 150 11.08 11.34 1.74
C HIS A 150 12.52 10.88 1.98
N PRO A 151 13.51 11.25 1.13
CA PRO A 151 14.89 10.80 1.34
C PRO A 151 15.51 11.26 2.67
N ASP A 152 15.10 12.40 3.22
CA ASP A 152 15.48 12.87 4.57
C ASP A 152 15.23 11.85 5.69
N GLU A 153 14.33 10.89 5.49
CA GLU A 153 14.07 9.85 6.50
C GLU A 153 15.19 8.79 6.58
N PHE A 154 16.10 8.74 5.60
CA PHE A 154 17.15 7.71 5.55
C PHE A 154 18.49 8.14 4.96
N LEU A 155 18.59 9.34 4.38
CA LEU A 155 19.83 9.89 3.83
C LEU A 155 20.42 10.97 4.73
N GLN A 156 21.74 11.06 4.73
CA GLN A 156 22.49 12.10 5.43
C GLN A 156 22.59 13.35 4.56
N LYS A 157 22.49 14.51 5.21
CA LYS A 157 22.74 15.82 4.60
C LYS A 157 23.96 16.50 5.22
N ASN A 158 24.69 17.25 4.40
CA ASN A 158 25.75 18.13 4.89
C ASN A 158 25.16 19.36 5.60
N LYS A 159 26.01 20.28 6.06
CA LYS A 159 25.60 21.50 6.78
C LYS A 159 24.79 22.47 5.91
N ASP A 160 24.95 22.36 4.58
CA ASP A 160 24.28 23.20 3.59
C ASP A 160 22.92 22.61 3.15
N GLY A 161 22.54 21.45 3.69
CA GLY A 161 21.26 20.79 3.42
C GLY A 161 21.26 19.89 2.18
N GLU A 162 22.43 19.67 1.56
CA GLU A 162 22.59 18.80 0.40
C GLU A 162 22.85 17.36 0.83
N TYR A 163 22.33 16.39 0.10
CA TYR A 163 22.62 14.98 0.38
C TYR A 163 24.11 14.68 0.14
N ILE A 164 24.71 13.94 1.06
CA ILE A 164 26.13 13.62 1.00
C ILE A 164 26.34 12.47 0.00
N GLU A 165 27.22 12.67 -0.98
CA GLU A 165 27.63 11.61 -1.91
C GLU A 165 28.39 10.48 -1.18
N ASN A 166 28.08 9.24 -1.52
CA ASN A 166 28.82 8.07 -1.07
C ASN A 166 29.97 7.80 -2.06
N PRO A 167 31.23 7.67 -1.63
CA PRO A 167 32.36 7.34 -2.51
C PRO A 167 32.20 6.00 -3.27
N GLU A 168 31.43 5.06 -2.72
CA GLU A 168 31.06 3.79 -3.37
C GLU A 168 29.87 3.94 -4.36
N GLY A 169 29.47 5.19 -4.58
CA GLY A 169 28.37 5.67 -5.39
C GLY A 169 27.04 5.77 -4.62
N GLY A 170 26.19 6.65 -5.14
CA GLY A 170 24.87 6.92 -4.56
C GLY A 170 25.00 7.88 -3.40
N LEU A 171 24.03 7.90 -2.50
CA LEU A 171 24.03 8.83 -1.38
C LEU A 171 24.38 8.12 -0.08
N MET A 172 24.90 8.87 0.88
CA MET A 172 25.20 8.38 2.22
C MET A 172 23.90 8.19 3.00
N TRP A 173 23.66 6.95 3.44
CA TRP A 173 22.52 6.61 4.29
C TRP A 173 22.82 6.83 5.76
N ILE A 174 21.81 7.12 6.56
CA ILE A 174 21.89 7.07 8.03
C ILE A 174 22.31 5.65 8.43
N GLU A 175 23.35 5.54 9.27
CA GLU A 175 24.04 4.27 9.54
C GLU A 175 23.13 3.19 10.12
N SER A 176 22.26 3.53 11.09
CA SER A 176 21.31 2.59 11.70
C SER A 176 20.32 2.04 10.66
N THR A 177 19.78 2.90 9.79
CA THR A 177 18.91 2.50 8.69
C THR A 177 19.65 1.64 7.66
N LYS A 178 20.86 2.03 7.26
CA LYS A 178 21.71 1.27 6.32
C LYS A 178 22.02 -0.13 6.85
N ARG A 179 22.34 -0.26 8.14
CA ARG A 179 22.57 -1.54 8.81
C ARG A 179 21.34 -2.44 8.72
N ALA A 180 20.17 -1.93 9.14
CA ALA A 180 18.93 -2.69 9.14
C ALA A 180 18.54 -3.17 7.73
N VAL A 181 18.66 -2.30 6.73
CA VAL A 181 18.36 -2.64 5.32
C VAL A 181 19.32 -3.69 4.79
N LYS A 182 20.63 -3.56 5.07
CA LYS A 182 21.63 -4.57 4.67
C LYS A 182 21.32 -5.92 5.29
N GLU A 183 21.02 -5.98 6.59
CA GLU A 183 20.67 -7.22 7.28
C GLU A 183 19.39 -7.86 6.73
N LEU A 184 18.34 -7.08 6.45
CA LEU A 184 17.16 -7.59 5.77
C LEU A 184 17.50 -8.17 4.39
N SER A 185 18.35 -7.49 3.61
CA SER A 185 18.72 -7.91 2.25
C SER A 185 19.59 -9.17 2.18
N LYS A 186 20.30 -9.52 3.27
CA LYS A 186 21.12 -10.76 3.33
C LYS A 186 20.27 -12.03 3.41
N ARG A 187 19.00 -11.91 3.80
CA ARG A 187 18.09 -13.02 4.06
C ARG A 187 17.26 -13.31 2.82
N TYR A 188 17.52 -14.45 2.17
CA TYR A 188 16.91 -14.81 0.88
C TYR A 188 15.38 -14.93 0.93
N TYR A 189 14.81 -15.25 2.08
CA TYR A 189 13.38 -15.41 2.33
C TYR A 189 12.67 -14.08 2.65
N ILE A 190 13.40 -12.95 2.63
CA ILE A 190 12.86 -11.62 2.92
C ILE A 190 12.94 -10.74 1.68
N THR A 191 11.81 -10.15 1.30
CA THR A 191 11.78 -9.05 0.32
C THR A 191 11.32 -7.75 0.97
N THR A 192 12.07 -6.67 0.80
CA THR A 192 11.68 -5.34 1.28
C THR A 192 11.04 -4.53 0.16
N ILE A 193 9.90 -3.90 0.45
CA ILE A 193 9.08 -3.20 -0.52
C ILE A 193 8.59 -1.89 0.10
N ASN A 194 8.83 -0.76 -0.57
CA ASN A 194 8.37 0.54 -0.12
C ASN A 194 6.97 0.88 -0.66
N GLN A 195 6.14 1.45 0.22
CA GLN A 195 4.89 2.10 -0.13
C GLN A 195 4.82 3.48 0.52
N SER A 196 4.43 4.50 -0.24
CA SER A 196 4.37 5.89 0.25
C SER A 196 3.09 6.56 -0.19
N PRO A 197 2.31 7.24 0.66
CA PRO A 197 1.35 8.22 0.19
C PRO A 197 2.07 9.45 -0.38
N PHE A 198 1.40 10.15 -1.28
CA PHE A 198 1.73 11.55 -1.53
C PHE A 198 1.15 12.44 -0.45
N ILE A 199 1.98 13.35 0.03
CA ILE A 199 1.71 14.23 1.15
C ILE A 199 2.10 15.64 0.72
N LYS A 200 1.09 16.50 0.57
CA LYS A 200 1.27 17.92 0.23
C LYS A 200 2.20 18.59 1.25
N GLY A 201 3.21 19.28 0.73
CA GLY A 201 4.20 20.00 1.53
C GLY A 201 5.28 19.13 2.18
N ILE A 202 5.29 17.81 1.95
CA ILE A 202 6.32 16.90 2.46
C ILE A 202 7.08 16.24 1.31
N ASN A 203 6.40 15.46 0.47
CA ASN A 203 7.03 14.76 -0.66
C ASN A 203 6.39 15.15 -2.01
N HIS A 204 5.79 16.34 -2.06
CA HIS A 204 5.30 16.98 -3.28
C HIS A 204 6.47 17.62 -4.06
N ASP A 205 7.49 16.82 -4.35
CA ASP A 205 8.71 17.23 -5.05
C ASP A 205 9.20 16.05 -5.93
N PRO A 206 9.14 16.17 -7.28
CA PRO A 206 9.53 15.08 -8.16
C PRO A 206 11.02 14.73 -8.06
N ASP A 207 11.89 15.67 -7.73
CA ASP A 207 13.34 15.43 -7.65
C ASP A 207 13.67 14.65 -6.37
N ALA A 208 13.07 15.02 -5.24
CA ALA A 208 13.19 14.27 -3.99
C ALA A 208 12.67 12.82 -4.15
N LEU A 209 11.53 12.64 -4.82
CA LEU A 209 10.97 11.31 -5.10
C LEU A 209 11.84 10.48 -6.05
N ARG A 210 12.50 11.12 -7.03
CA ARG A 210 13.46 10.45 -7.91
C ARG A 210 14.66 9.92 -7.12
N ILE A 211 15.22 10.76 -6.26
CA ILE A 211 16.32 10.38 -5.35
C ILE A 211 15.89 9.21 -4.48
N MET A 212 14.70 9.29 -3.86
CA MET A 212 14.18 8.23 -3.02
C MET A 212 14.06 6.91 -3.79
N GLN A 213 13.40 6.91 -4.94
CA GLN A 213 13.19 5.69 -5.73
C GLN A 213 14.51 5.02 -6.15
N ARG A 214 15.50 5.82 -6.58
CA ARG A 214 16.83 5.35 -6.96
C ARG A 214 17.58 4.73 -5.77
N GLU A 215 17.66 5.46 -4.66
CA GLU A 215 18.40 5.00 -3.49
C GLU A 215 17.77 3.78 -2.84
N LEU A 216 16.43 3.72 -2.74
CA LEU A 216 15.71 2.55 -2.26
C LEU A 216 16.03 1.33 -3.13
N LYS A 217 15.92 1.46 -4.47
CA LYS A 217 16.18 0.34 -5.38
C LYS A 217 17.62 -0.13 -5.31
N ARG A 218 18.58 0.80 -5.25
CA ARG A 218 20.01 0.51 -5.08
C ARG A 218 20.28 -0.35 -3.83
N ASN A 219 19.53 -0.14 -2.76
CA ASN A 219 19.68 -0.85 -1.50
C ASN A 219 18.67 -2.00 -1.33
N ASN A 220 18.26 -2.63 -2.44
CA ASN A 220 17.36 -3.81 -2.46
C ASN A 220 15.97 -3.58 -1.85
N ILE A 221 15.48 -2.34 -1.85
CA ILE A 221 14.11 -1.99 -1.49
C ILE A 221 13.33 -1.71 -2.77
N ASN A 222 12.31 -2.51 -3.05
CA ASN A 222 11.52 -2.35 -4.28
C ASN A 222 10.49 -1.23 -4.13
N ASN A 223 10.40 -0.34 -5.12
CA ASN A 223 9.35 0.67 -5.18
C ASN A 223 8.05 0.05 -5.69
N GLN A 224 6.98 0.06 -4.88
CA GLN A 224 5.71 -0.56 -5.27
C GLN A 224 4.60 0.44 -5.54
N TYR A 225 4.19 1.20 -4.53
CA TYR A 225 3.04 2.10 -4.66
C TYR A 225 3.35 3.48 -4.12
N PHE A 226 2.94 4.47 -4.91
CA PHE A 226 2.56 5.77 -4.38
C PHE A 226 1.05 5.83 -4.20
N PHE A 227 0.54 6.29 -3.06
CA PHE A 227 -0.89 6.36 -2.79
C PHE A 227 -1.42 7.78 -2.91
N CYS A 228 -2.53 7.95 -3.64
CA CYS A 228 -3.33 9.16 -3.50
C CYS A 228 -3.96 9.21 -2.09
N GLY A 229 -4.07 10.42 -1.56
CA GLY A 229 -4.76 10.67 -0.31
C GLY A 229 -6.25 10.31 -0.39
N ARG A 230 -6.84 9.97 0.75
CA ARG A 230 -8.28 9.65 0.85
C ARG A 230 -9.08 10.91 1.15
N ASP A 231 -10.30 10.98 0.63
CA ASP A 231 -11.24 12.04 0.99
C ASP A 231 -11.79 11.84 2.41
N ILE A 232 -11.03 12.31 3.40
CA ILE A 232 -11.39 12.26 4.81
C ILE A 232 -11.23 13.68 5.35
N VAL A 233 -12.25 14.19 6.04
CA VAL A 233 -12.38 15.60 6.46
C VAL A 233 -11.10 16.15 7.10
N GLY A 234 -10.45 15.40 7.99
CA GLY A 234 -9.21 15.81 8.66
C GLY A 234 -7.93 15.76 7.82
N HIS A 235 -7.95 15.07 6.67
CA HIS A 235 -6.76 14.75 5.88
C HIS A 235 -6.69 15.49 4.54
N LYS A 236 -7.74 16.22 4.15
CA LYS A 236 -7.76 17.05 2.92
C LYS A 236 -6.56 17.99 2.80
N ALA A 237 -6.07 18.52 3.94
CA ALA A 237 -4.91 19.40 3.98
C ALA A 237 -3.60 18.75 3.46
N PHE A 238 -3.50 17.42 3.52
CA PHE A 238 -2.34 16.66 3.07
C PHE A 238 -2.49 16.09 1.66
N ASN A 239 -3.68 16.20 1.05
CA ASN A 239 -3.96 15.59 -0.24
C ASN A 239 -3.49 16.48 -1.39
N LEU A 240 -3.00 15.82 -2.45
CA LEU A 240 -2.87 16.40 -3.78
C LEU A 240 -4.11 16.03 -4.60
N SER A 241 -4.36 16.73 -5.70
CA SER A 241 -5.33 16.25 -6.69
C SER A 241 -4.83 14.93 -7.30
N ILE A 242 -5.74 14.15 -7.86
CA ILE A 242 -5.43 12.89 -8.53
C ILE A 242 -4.51 13.13 -9.74
N GLU A 243 -4.77 14.20 -10.49
CA GLU A 243 -3.97 14.59 -11.65
C GLU A 243 -2.58 15.11 -11.24
N ASP A 244 -2.48 15.92 -10.17
CA ASP A 244 -1.19 16.36 -9.63
C ASP A 244 -0.38 15.17 -9.13
N SER A 245 -1.01 14.21 -8.47
CA SER A 245 -0.38 12.97 -8.02
C SER A 245 0.15 12.15 -9.19
N TRP A 246 -0.63 12.04 -10.27
CA TRP A 246 -0.20 11.36 -11.49
C TRP A 246 0.98 12.07 -12.14
N ASN A 247 0.90 13.39 -12.29
CA ASN A 247 1.98 14.19 -12.86
C ASN A 247 3.26 14.06 -12.02
N LEU A 248 3.15 14.22 -10.70
CA LEU A 248 4.27 14.10 -9.75
C LEU A 248 4.99 12.76 -9.88
N LEU A 249 4.25 11.64 -9.94
CA LEU A 249 4.87 10.33 -10.13
C LEU A 249 5.62 10.24 -11.46
N ASN A 250 5.00 10.66 -12.56
CA ASN A 250 5.61 10.59 -13.89
C ASN A 250 6.87 11.47 -13.98
N GLU A 251 6.81 12.70 -13.46
CA GLU A 251 7.98 13.60 -13.40
C GLU A 251 9.10 13.05 -12.52
N SER A 252 8.77 12.41 -11.39
CA SER A 252 9.77 11.77 -10.52
C SER A 252 10.46 10.57 -11.18
N GLN A 253 9.79 9.92 -12.13
CA GLN A 253 10.32 8.73 -12.81
C GLN A 253 11.13 9.05 -14.07
N LYS A 254 11.09 10.30 -14.56
CA LYS A 254 11.99 10.74 -15.62
C LYS A 254 13.45 10.55 -15.18
N GLY A 255 14.26 9.91 -16.01
CA GLY A 255 15.68 9.66 -15.73
C GLY A 255 15.96 8.48 -14.79
N LEU A 256 14.94 7.75 -14.33
CA LEU A 256 15.10 6.45 -13.70
C LEU A 256 15.21 5.35 -14.76
N SER A 257 15.96 4.30 -14.44
CA SER A 257 15.97 3.06 -15.23
C SER A 257 14.65 2.29 -15.05
N GLY A 258 14.35 1.37 -15.98
CA GLY A 258 13.11 0.59 -15.93
C GLY A 258 12.93 -0.26 -14.66
N VAL A 259 14.01 -0.61 -13.95
CA VAL A 259 13.96 -1.35 -12.69
C VAL A 259 13.79 -0.45 -11.46
N GLU A 260 14.07 0.85 -11.60
CA GLU A 260 13.82 1.87 -10.57
C GLU A 260 12.41 2.44 -10.70
N SER A 261 11.93 2.65 -11.94
CA SER A 261 10.63 3.23 -12.28
C SER A 261 9.47 2.21 -12.27
N THR A 262 9.41 1.35 -11.25
CA THR A 262 8.38 0.30 -11.15
C THR A 262 7.18 0.70 -10.29
N ALA A 263 7.28 1.82 -9.57
CA ALA A 263 6.23 2.28 -8.68
C ALA A 263 4.98 2.69 -9.47
N ARG A 264 3.81 2.31 -8.96
CA ARG A 264 2.51 2.68 -9.56
C ARG A 264 1.77 3.66 -8.68
N LEU A 265 1.01 4.56 -9.31
CA LEU A 265 0.04 5.38 -8.59
C LEU A 265 -1.17 4.53 -8.23
N SER A 266 -1.47 4.38 -6.95
CA SER A 266 -2.59 3.59 -6.45
C SER A 266 -3.60 4.45 -5.70
N ILE A 267 -4.86 4.26 -6.04
CA ILE A 267 -6.01 4.84 -5.35
C ILE A 267 -6.86 3.69 -4.83
N THR A 268 -7.35 3.78 -3.59
CA THR A 268 -8.22 2.74 -3.03
C THR A 268 -9.67 3.04 -3.38
N HIS A 269 -10.37 2.05 -3.90
CA HIS A 269 -11.80 2.08 -4.17
C HIS A 269 -12.49 0.90 -3.45
N TYR A 270 -13.81 0.92 -3.29
CA TYR A 270 -14.53 -0.20 -2.66
C TYR A 270 -14.39 -1.51 -3.48
N LEU A 271 -14.31 -1.37 -4.81
CA LEU A 271 -14.04 -2.50 -5.71
C LEU A 271 -12.61 -3.05 -5.58
N GLY A 272 -11.67 -2.29 -5.01
CA GLY A 272 -10.29 -2.71 -4.80
C GLY A 272 -9.26 -1.62 -5.07
N LYS A 273 -8.07 -2.00 -5.55
CA LYS A 273 -7.02 -1.01 -5.89
C LYS A 273 -7.17 -0.58 -7.33
N THR A 274 -7.17 0.73 -7.56
CA THR A 274 -7.23 1.38 -8.87
C THR A 274 -5.90 2.09 -9.14
N GLU A 275 -5.56 2.24 -10.41
CA GLU A 275 -4.42 3.02 -10.90
C GLU A 275 -4.92 4.11 -11.84
N VAL A 276 -4.32 5.29 -11.78
CA VAL A 276 -4.42 6.28 -12.86
C VAL A 276 -3.35 5.92 -13.88
N VAL A 277 -3.76 5.38 -15.02
CA VAL A 277 -2.80 4.88 -16.02
C VAL A 277 -2.34 5.97 -16.97
N ALA A 278 -3.20 6.95 -17.25
CA ALA A 278 -2.89 8.05 -18.16
C ALA A 278 -3.77 9.27 -17.87
N VAL A 279 -3.23 10.45 -18.16
CA VAL A 279 -3.95 11.71 -18.29
C VAL A 279 -3.58 12.29 -19.65
N THR A 280 -4.57 12.67 -20.46
CA THR A 280 -4.35 13.33 -21.76
C THR A 280 -4.61 14.82 -21.66
N ASN A 281 -4.02 15.60 -22.57
CA ASN A 281 -4.23 17.05 -22.64
C ASN A 281 -5.02 17.49 -23.89
N GLU A 282 -5.20 16.57 -24.84
CA GLU A 282 -5.87 16.84 -26.11
C GLU A 282 -7.24 16.15 -26.17
N PRO A 283 -8.20 16.72 -26.91
CA PRO A 283 -9.51 16.12 -27.08
C PRO A 283 -9.46 14.81 -27.86
N ILE A 284 -10.40 13.93 -27.54
CA ILE A 284 -10.66 12.72 -28.33
C ILE A 284 -11.65 13.12 -29.42
N PRO A 285 -11.26 13.10 -30.72
CA PRO A 285 -12.12 13.55 -31.79
C PRO A 285 -13.48 12.83 -31.80
N GLY A 286 -14.56 13.61 -31.79
CA GLY A 286 -15.93 13.10 -31.84
C GLY A 286 -16.48 12.59 -30.50
N VAL A 287 -15.77 12.76 -29.38
CA VAL A 287 -16.23 12.32 -28.05
C VAL A 287 -16.48 13.55 -27.15
N PRO A 288 -17.75 13.88 -26.83
CA PRO A 288 -18.09 14.99 -25.93
C PRO A 288 -17.50 14.82 -24.52
N GLY A 289 -17.20 15.94 -23.85
CA GLY A 289 -16.66 15.94 -22.48
C GLY A 289 -15.15 15.66 -22.41
N THR A 290 -14.49 15.53 -23.57
CA THR A 290 -13.04 15.33 -23.69
C THR A 290 -12.30 16.59 -24.10
N GLU A 291 -12.94 17.75 -24.16
CA GLU A 291 -12.39 18.98 -24.75
C GLU A 291 -11.03 19.39 -24.15
N ASN A 292 -10.81 19.03 -22.87
CA ASN A 292 -9.57 19.30 -22.14
C ASN A 292 -8.68 18.07 -21.94
N GLY A 293 -9.01 16.95 -22.60
CA GLY A 293 -8.44 15.62 -22.36
C GLY A 293 -9.23 14.80 -21.32
N VAL A 294 -8.67 13.64 -20.96
CA VAL A 294 -9.32 12.66 -20.07
C VAL A 294 -8.36 12.12 -19.01
N VAL A 295 -8.93 11.57 -17.94
CA VAL A 295 -8.25 10.74 -16.95
C VAL A 295 -8.69 9.29 -17.15
N ILE A 296 -7.73 8.38 -17.25
CA ILE A 296 -7.99 6.95 -17.44
C ILE A 296 -7.62 6.19 -16.16
N PHE A 297 -8.62 5.61 -15.53
CA PHE A 297 -8.48 4.71 -14.39
C PHE A 297 -8.46 3.25 -14.86
N LYS A 298 -7.70 2.41 -14.17
CA LYS A 298 -7.67 0.95 -14.38
C LYS A 298 -7.77 0.22 -13.04
N LEU A 299 -8.66 -0.76 -12.93
CA LEU A 299 -8.73 -1.59 -11.73
C LEU A 299 -7.55 -2.57 -11.70
N LEU A 300 -6.59 -2.36 -10.79
CA LEU A 300 -5.40 -3.21 -10.63
C LEU A 300 -5.72 -4.55 -9.99
N ARG A 301 -6.57 -4.51 -8.96
CA ARG A 301 -6.88 -5.65 -8.11
C ARG A 301 -8.30 -5.48 -7.57
N GLY A 302 -9.16 -6.45 -7.86
CA GLY A 302 -10.55 -6.48 -7.41
C GLY A 302 -10.79 -7.23 -6.10
N ALA A 303 -12.02 -7.13 -5.59
CA ALA A 303 -12.58 -8.07 -4.62
C ALA A 303 -12.90 -9.43 -5.28
N PHE A 304 -13.22 -10.45 -4.48
CA PHE A 304 -13.58 -11.79 -4.95
C PHE A 304 -12.50 -12.39 -5.88
N ASP A 305 -12.90 -12.97 -7.02
CA ASP A 305 -12.06 -13.46 -8.12
C ASP A 305 -11.70 -12.35 -9.14
N ALA A 306 -11.71 -11.08 -8.69
CA ALA A 306 -11.33 -9.90 -9.46
C ALA A 306 -11.80 -9.89 -10.94
N PRO A 307 -13.10 -10.11 -11.22
CA PRO A 307 -13.62 -10.22 -12.59
C PRO A 307 -13.46 -8.92 -13.38
N LEU A 308 -13.29 -7.81 -12.68
CA LEU A 308 -13.10 -6.47 -13.24
C LEU A 308 -11.61 -6.07 -13.33
N LYS A 309 -10.66 -6.98 -13.05
CA LYS A 309 -9.23 -6.68 -13.15
C LYS A 309 -8.87 -6.27 -14.58
N GLY A 310 -8.18 -5.14 -14.71
CA GLY A 310 -7.77 -4.58 -16.00
C GLY A 310 -8.85 -3.77 -16.71
N LYS A 311 -10.10 -3.81 -16.24
CA LYS A 311 -11.17 -2.93 -16.76
C LYS A 311 -10.89 -1.48 -16.42
N VAL A 312 -11.38 -0.58 -17.24
CA VAL A 312 -11.08 0.86 -17.17
C VAL A 312 -12.31 1.72 -16.94
N ALA A 313 -12.07 2.92 -16.43
CA ALA A 313 -13.01 4.03 -16.47
C ALA A 313 -12.31 5.25 -17.08
N ILE A 314 -13.01 5.99 -17.93
CA ILE A 314 -12.53 7.19 -18.61
C ILE A 314 -13.46 8.34 -18.20
N VAL A 315 -12.87 9.42 -17.72
CA VAL A 315 -13.60 10.61 -17.28
C VAL A 315 -12.95 11.87 -17.85
N GLY A 316 -13.72 12.93 -18.03
CA GLY A 316 -13.18 14.24 -18.37
C GLY A 316 -12.26 14.76 -17.26
N ARG A 317 -11.31 15.63 -17.59
CA ARG A 317 -10.36 16.17 -16.60
C ARG A 317 -11.05 16.95 -15.49
N ASN A 318 -10.50 16.87 -14.28
CA ASN A 318 -10.78 17.75 -13.17
C ASN A 318 -9.49 17.96 -12.34
N PRO A 319 -8.73 19.04 -12.61
CA PRO A 319 -7.48 19.33 -11.90
C PRO A 319 -7.63 19.54 -10.38
N GLN A 320 -8.85 19.76 -9.90
CA GLN A 320 -9.15 19.98 -8.47
C GLN A 320 -9.64 18.71 -7.76
N ALA A 321 -9.86 17.61 -8.50
CA ALA A 321 -10.39 16.38 -7.92
C ALA A 321 -9.35 15.69 -7.03
N ILE A 322 -9.59 15.68 -5.72
CA ILE A 322 -8.80 14.93 -4.74
C ILE A 322 -9.24 13.46 -4.62
N TRP A 323 -10.42 13.12 -5.15
CA TRP A 323 -11.04 11.79 -5.02
C TRP A 323 -12.00 11.49 -6.18
N PHE A 324 -12.49 10.25 -6.24
CA PHE A 324 -13.43 9.80 -7.28
C PHE A 324 -14.69 10.67 -7.39
N SER A 325 -15.20 11.19 -6.27
CA SER A 325 -16.36 12.10 -6.24
C SER A 325 -16.18 13.35 -7.10
N GLY A 326 -14.93 13.79 -7.34
CA GLY A 326 -14.64 14.92 -8.21
C GLY A 326 -14.82 14.64 -9.71
N TYR A 327 -15.13 13.40 -10.11
CA TYR A 327 -15.27 13.01 -11.52
C TYR A 327 -16.68 12.50 -11.87
N GLU A 328 -17.61 12.46 -10.91
CA GLU A 328 -18.94 11.87 -11.09
C GLU A 328 -19.79 12.55 -12.16
N ASP A 329 -19.61 13.85 -12.34
CA ASP A 329 -20.32 14.70 -13.31
C ASP A 329 -19.73 14.65 -14.74
N ARG A 330 -18.64 13.90 -14.95
CA ARG A 330 -17.86 13.90 -16.20
C ARG A 330 -17.42 12.51 -16.63
N VAL A 331 -18.21 11.50 -16.32
CA VAL A 331 -17.93 10.12 -16.72
C VAL A 331 -18.24 9.93 -18.20
N ILE A 332 -17.26 9.45 -18.96
CA ILE A 332 -17.37 9.19 -20.41
C ILE A 332 -17.59 7.69 -20.66
N TYR A 333 -16.89 6.85 -19.91
CA TYR A 333 -16.93 5.39 -20.03
C TYR A 333 -16.57 4.74 -18.69
N ASP A 334 -17.26 3.67 -18.28
CA ASP A 334 -16.99 3.01 -16.99
C ASP A 334 -17.28 1.50 -17.03
N GLU A 335 -16.45 0.76 -17.76
CA GLU A 335 -16.50 -0.70 -17.74
C GLU A 335 -16.10 -1.27 -16.38
N ALA A 336 -15.16 -0.61 -15.69
CA ALA A 336 -14.69 -0.99 -14.37
C ALA A 336 -15.76 -0.83 -13.27
N GLY A 337 -16.80 -0.03 -13.52
CA GLY A 337 -17.87 0.24 -12.58
C GLY A 337 -17.45 1.10 -11.38
N LEU A 338 -16.45 1.97 -11.56
CA LEU A 338 -15.94 2.86 -10.51
C LEU A 338 -16.93 3.97 -10.14
N PHE A 339 -17.85 4.33 -11.04
CA PHE A 339 -18.79 5.45 -10.90
C PHE A 339 -20.25 4.98 -11.02
N ARG A 340 -20.54 3.70 -10.75
CA ARG A 340 -21.89 3.11 -10.93
C ARG A 340 -22.97 3.74 -10.06
N LYS A 341 -22.65 4.12 -8.81
CA LYS A 341 -23.62 4.81 -7.94
C LYS A 341 -23.99 6.18 -8.51
N SER A 342 -23.01 6.88 -9.07
CA SER A 342 -23.15 8.20 -9.72
C SER A 342 -23.97 8.15 -11.00
N MET A 343 -23.86 7.07 -11.79
CA MET A 343 -24.66 6.87 -13.01
C MET A 343 -26.12 6.48 -12.78
N GLN A 344 -26.47 5.95 -11.60
CA GLN A 344 -27.86 5.60 -11.26
C GLN A 344 -28.69 6.85 -10.93
N ASP A 345 -28.09 7.88 -10.32
CA ASP A 345 -28.78 9.14 -10.00
C ASP A 345 -29.06 9.99 -11.25
N THR A 346 -28.19 9.96 -12.27
CA THR A 346 -28.39 10.71 -13.52
C THR A 346 -29.43 10.07 -14.46
N SER A 347 -29.74 8.77 -14.30
CA SER A 347 -30.82 8.11 -15.07
C SER A 347 -32.24 8.42 -14.57
N SER A 348 -32.38 9.22 -13.50
CA SER A 348 -33.67 9.71 -13.02
C SER A 348 -34.05 11.10 -13.56
N VAL A 349 -33.20 11.68 -14.42
CA VAL A 349 -33.46 12.95 -15.12
C VAL A 349 -33.24 12.76 -16.62
N SER A 350 -34.12 11.99 -17.25
CA SER A 350 -34.37 12.04 -18.69
C SER A 350 -35.83 11.75 -18.98
#